data_AF-M1A3I0-F1
#
_entry.id   AF-M1A3I0-F1
#
_cell.length_a   1.000
_cell.length_b   1.000
_cell.length_c   1.000
_cell.angle_alpha   90.00
_cell.angle_beta   90.00
_cell.angle_gamma   90.00
#
_symmetry.space_group_name_H-M   'P 1'
#
loop_
_entity.id
_entity.type
_entity.pdbx_description
1 polymer ?
#
loop_
_entity_poly.entity_id
_entity_poly.type
_entity_poly.pdbx_seq_one_letter_code
_entity_poly.pdbx_strand_id
1 'polypeptide(L)'
;MYIPYLDFEKETDLLMELANHAIQDYNNNETNVYKYKVNYVETVNFILAECREFFMTVKVSNLTLRTPIETFQIHAYKGPHEENVVRLCRKKTLR
;
A
#
# COMPACT_ATOMS: atom_id res chain seq x y z
N MET A 1 -7.34 -9.74 -28.75
CA MET A 1 -7.66 -10.82 -27.80
C MET A 1 -7.48 -10.26 -26.40
N TYR A 2 -8.56 -10.07 -25.65
CA TYR A 2 -8.53 -9.60 -24.26
C TYR A 2 -8.23 -10.81 -23.37
N ILE A 3 -7.17 -10.74 -22.55
CA ILE A 3 -6.76 -11.84 -21.67
C ILE A 3 -6.88 -11.31 -20.23
N PRO A 4 -7.99 -11.59 -19.54
CA PRO A 4 -8.27 -11.01 -18.21
C PRO A 4 -7.18 -11.34 -17.18
N TYR A 5 -6.48 -12.46 -17.31
CA TYR A 5 -5.40 -12.87 -16.41
C TYR A 5 -4.20 -11.91 -16.40
N LEU A 6 -3.83 -11.33 -17.55
CA LEU A 6 -2.74 -10.36 -17.64
C LEU A 6 -3.07 -9.02 -16.97
N ASP A 7 -4.35 -8.64 -16.91
CA ASP A 7 -4.77 -7.43 -16.22
C ASP A 7 -4.77 -7.61 -14.70
N PHE A 8 -5.05 -8.83 -14.22
CA PHE A 8 -4.94 -9.16 -12.79
C PHE A 8 -3.50 -9.11 -12.29
N GLU A 9 -2.53 -9.68 -13.03
CA GLU A 9 -1.11 -9.64 -12.65
C GLU A 9 -0.57 -8.21 -12.57
N LYS A 10 -0.85 -7.40 -13.60
CA LYS A 10 -0.48 -5.98 -13.62
C LYS A 10 -1.11 -5.19 -12.49
N GLU A 11 -2.35 -5.50 -12.14
CA GLU A 11 -3.05 -4.86 -11.03
C GLU A 11 -2.44 -5.27 -9.68
N THR A 12 -2.07 -6.53 -9.49
CA THR A 12 -1.35 -6.96 -8.27
C THR A 12 0.02 -6.31 -8.13
N ASP A 13 0.78 -6.18 -9.22
CA ASP A 13 2.07 -5.50 -9.22
C ASP A 13 1.93 -4.02 -8.86
N LEU A 14 0.94 -3.34 -9.44
CA LEU A 14 0.62 -1.95 -9.11
C LEU A 14 0.25 -1.77 -7.63
N LEU A 15 -0.60 -2.65 -7.09
CA LEU A 15 -1.01 -2.58 -5.69
C LEU A 15 0.18 -2.79 -4.73
N MET A 16 1.06 -3.74 -5.05
CA MET A 16 2.28 -3.96 -4.28
C MET A 16 3.27 -2.81 -4.41
N GLU A 17 3.41 -2.21 -5.59
CA GLU A 17 4.23 -1.01 -5.82
C GLU A 17 3.76 0.15 -4.94
N LEU A 18 2.46 0.47 -4.99
CA LEU A 18 1.85 1.54 -4.18
C LEU A 18 1.98 1.26 -2.68
N ALA A 19 1.74 0.02 -2.25
CA ALA A 19 1.87 -0.37 -0.85
C ALA A 19 3.31 -0.22 -0.34
N ASN A 20 4.29 -0.66 -1.14
CA ASN A 20 5.71 -0.53 -0.78
C ASN A 20 6.13 0.93 -0.71
N HIS A 21 5.73 1.75 -1.69
CA HIS A 21 6.01 3.19 -1.69
C HIS A 21 5.46 3.87 -0.44
N ALA A 22 4.19 3.63 -0.12
CA ALA A 22 3.54 4.22 1.05
C ALA A 22 4.18 3.80 2.39
N ILE A 23 4.65 2.56 2.51
CA ILE A 23 5.37 2.10 3.70
C ILE A 23 6.79 2.68 3.75
N GLN A 24 7.46 2.84 2.61
CA GLN A 24 8.77 3.49 2.54
C GLN A 24 8.67 4.97 2.96
N ASP A 25 7.68 5.70 2.47
CA ASP A 25 7.42 7.09 2.88
C ASP A 25 7.13 7.16 4.39
N TYR A 26 6.30 6.26 4.90
CA TYR A 26 6.02 6.17 6.33
C TYR A 26 7.29 5.90 7.15
N ASN A 27 8.16 5.00 6.68
CA ASN A 27 9.42 4.69 7.32
C ASN A 27 10.40 5.86 7.30
N ASN A 28 10.38 6.69 6.25
CA ASN A 28 11.31 7.82 6.08
C ASN A 28 10.91 9.05 6.89
N ASN A 29 9.69 9.09 7.44
CA ASN A 29 9.29 10.13 8.36
C ASN A 29 10.19 10.09 9.62
N GLU A 30 10.93 11.16 9.88
CA GLU A 30 11.94 11.25 10.96
C GLU A 30 11.35 10.97 12.36
N THR A 31 10.06 11.20 12.55
CA THR A 31 9.39 10.90 13.83
C THR A 31 9.16 9.41 14.07
N ASN A 32 9.29 8.57 13.04
CA ASN A 32 9.01 7.14 13.11
C ASN A 32 10.26 6.32 13.46
N VAL A 33 10.32 5.87 14.71
CA VAL A 33 11.38 5.01 15.25
C VAL A 33 11.29 3.58 14.69
N TYR A 34 10.10 3.16 14.28
CA TYR A 34 9.85 1.81 13.75
C TYR A 34 10.03 1.75 12.24
N LYS A 35 10.59 0.64 11.75
CA LYS A 35 10.72 0.33 10.33
C LYS A 35 9.85 -0.87 9.97
N TYR A 36 9.14 -0.76 8.87
CA TYR A 36 8.17 -1.74 8.41
C TYR A 36 8.51 -2.27 7.02
N LYS A 37 8.14 -3.53 6.75
CA LYS A 37 8.23 -4.15 5.43
C LYS A 37 6.88 -4.71 5.03
N VAL A 38 6.41 -4.43 3.81
CA VAL A 38 5.18 -5.03 3.28
C VAL A 38 5.36 -6.54 3.11
N ASN A 39 4.37 -7.29 3.60
CA ASN A 39 4.27 -8.71 3.34
C ASN A 39 3.30 -8.97 2.17
N TYR A 40 2.05 -8.50 2.29
CA TYR A 40 1.01 -8.64 1.28
C TYR A 40 -0.12 -7.65 1.50
N VAL A 41 -0.90 -7.38 0.45
CA VAL A 41 -2.17 -6.66 0.50
C VAL A 41 -3.27 -7.65 0.89
N GLU A 42 -3.94 -7.40 2.01
CA GLU A 42 -5.01 -8.28 2.54
C GLU A 42 -6.36 -7.99 1.86
N THR A 43 -6.72 -6.71 1.75
CA THR A 43 -7.94 -6.28 1.06
C THR A 43 -7.68 -5.02 0.25
N VAL A 44 -8.41 -4.87 -0.84
CA VAL A 44 -8.40 -3.68 -1.67
C VAL A 44 -9.83 -3.30 -2.04
N ASN A 45 -10.16 -2.02 -1.92
CA ASN A 45 -11.31 -1.41 -2.58
C ASN A 45 -10.78 -0.32 -3.50
N PHE A 46 -11.52 0.02 -4.56
CA PHE A 46 -11.14 1.13 -5.42
C PHE A 46 -12.33 2.00 -5.80
N ILE A 47 -12.04 3.27 -6.12
CA ILE A 47 -12.99 4.21 -6.70
C ILE A 47 -12.38 4.72 -8.00
N LEU A 48 -13.20 4.79 -9.06
CA LEU A 48 -12.83 5.42 -10.31
C LEU A 48 -13.40 6.83 -10.33
N ALA A 49 -12.53 7.83 -10.18
CA ALA A 49 -12.87 9.25 -10.30
C ALA A 49 -12.07 9.85 -11.47
N GLU A 50 -11.25 10.87 -11.22
CA GLU A 50 -10.27 11.39 -12.20
C GLU A 50 -9.11 10.40 -12.41
N CYS A 51 -8.77 9.63 -11.38
CA CYS A 51 -7.82 8.53 -11.40
C CYS A 51 -8.43 7.32 -10.68
N ARG A 52 -7.82 6.14 -10.87
CA ARG A 52 -8.20 4.93 -10.12
C ARG A 52 -7.53 4.96 -8.75
N GLU A 53 -8.32 5.24 -7.72
CA GLU A 53 -7.85 5.36 -6.34
C GLU A 53 -8.07 4.06 -5.57
N PHE A 54 -7.05 3.62 -4.83
CA PHE A 54 -7.05 2.36 -4.09
C PHE A 54 -7.03 2.59 -2.58
N PHE A 55 -7.89 1.85 -1.89
CA PHE A 55 -8.00 1.77 -0.45
C PHE A 55 -7.59 0.36 -0.01
N MET A 56 -6.37 0.24 0.50
CA MET A 56 -5.73 -1.03 0.80
C MET A 56 -5.63 -1.27 2.31
N THR A 57 -5.90 -2.50 2.74
CA THR A 57 -5.45 -3.03 4.03
C THR A 57 -4.21 -3.87 3.79
N VAL A 58 -3.09 -3.51 4.40
CA VAL A 58 -1.78 -4.12 4.14
C VAL A 58 -1.23 -4.76 5.39
N LYS A 59 -0.72 -5.98 5.27
CA LYS A 59 0.01 -6.67 6.33
C LYS A 59 1.50 -6.34 6.22
N VAL A 60 2.09 -5.90 7.33
CA VAL A 60 3.50 -5.49 7.37
C VAL A 60 4.23 -6.18 8.53
N SER A 61 5.50 -6.48 8.32
CA SER A 61 6.41 -6.91 9.39
C SER A 61 7.07 -5.70 10.03
N ASN A 62 7.06 -5.63 11.36
CA ASN A 62 7.86 -4.63 12.09
C ASN A 62 9.30 -5.13 12.24
N LEU A 63 10.21 -4.52 11.48
CA LEU A 63 11.62 -4.91 11.45
C LEU A 63 12.38 -4.47 12.71
N THR A 64 11.91 -3.44 13.40
CA THR A 64 12.55 -2.89 14.61
C THR A 64 12.26 -3.75 15.84
N LEU A 65 10.99 -4.09 16.07
CA LEU A 65 10.58 -4.82 17.28
C LEU A 65 10.49 -6.34 17.10
N ARG A 66 10.57 -6.84 15.85
CA ARG A 66 10.29 -8.24 15.51
C ARG A 66 8.96 -8.74 16.12
N THR A 67 7.99 -7.83 16.23
CA THR A 67 6.65 -8.11 16.73
C THR A 67 5.81 -8.83 15.67
N PRO A 68 4.64 -9.38 16.06
CA PRO A 68 3.70 -9.95 15.10
C PRO A 68 3.35 -8.98 13.96
N ILE A 69 2.86 -9.55 12.87
CA ILE A 69 2.42 -8.82 11.68
C ILE A 69 1.45 -7.70 12.08
N GLU A 70 1.78 -6.48 11.71
CA GLU A 70 0.94 -5.30 11.91
C GLU A 70 0.07 -5.05 10.69
N THR A 71 -1.02 -4.29 10.88
CA THR A 71 -1.95 -3.94 9.81
C THR A 71 -1.92 -2.44 9.56
N PHE A 72 -1.78 -2.05 8.30
CA PHE A 72 -1.80 -0.66 7.84
C PHE A 72 -2.99 -0.42 6.92
N GLN A 73 -3.52 0.80 6.96
CA GLN A 73 -4.48 1.31 5.99
C GLN A 73 -3.76 2.29 5.07
N ILE A 74 -3.89 2.06 3.77
CA ILE A 74 -3.23 2.87 2.73
C ILE A 74 -4.29 3.37 1.76
N HIS A 75 -4.21 4.65 1.42
CA HIS A 75 -4.97 5.26 0.34
C HIS A 75 -3.97 5.86 -0.65
N ALA A 76 -3.92 5.30 -1.86
CA ALA A 76 -2.95 5.67 -2.86
C ALA A 76 -3.49 5.48 -4.29
N TYR A 77 -2.84 6.13 -5.25
CA TYR A 77 -3.16 6.01 -6.67
C TYR A 77 -1.93 6.30 -7.53
N LYS A 78 -2.00 5.87 -8.79
CA LYS A 78 -1.02 6.24 -9.82
C LYS A 78 -1.45 7.55 -10.46
N GLY A 79 -0.60 8.57 -10.36
CA GLY A 79 -0.87 9.88 -10.95
C GLY A 79 -0.71 9.88 -12.48
N PRO A 80 -1.07 11.00 -13.14
CA PRO A 80 -1.04 11.12 -14.60
C PRO A 80 0.36 11.05 -15.21
N HIS A 81 1.42 11.22 -14.42
CA HIS A 81 2.82 11.10 -14.83
C HIS A 81 3.48 9.82 -14.28
N GLU A 82 2.66 8.80 -13.97
CA GLU A 82 3.09 7.52 -13.39
C GLU A 82 3.74 7.62 -12.00
N GLU A 83 3.55 8.74 -11.31
CA GLU A 83 4.00 8.92 -9.93
C GLU A 83 3.09 8.17 -8.95
N ASN A 84 3.69 7.63 -7.88
CA ASN A 84 2.94 6.98 -6.80
C ASN A 84 2.49 8.04 -5.80
N VAL A 85 1.19 8.34 -5.78
CA VAL A 85 0.63 9.35 -4.87
C VAL A 85 0.02 8.66 -3.66
N VAL A 86 0.54 8.99 -2.48
CA VAL A 86 0.06 8.45 -1.19
C VAL A 86 -0.74 9.54 -0.47
N ARG A 87 -2.06 9.37 -0.37
CA ARG A 87 -2.94 10.28 0.37
C ARG A 87 -3.00 9.97 1.86
N LEU A 88 -2.91 8.68 2.21
CA LEU A 88 -2.92 8.22 3.59
C LEU A 88 -2.07 6.97 3.73
N CYS A 89 -1.24 6.93 4.77
CA CYS A 89 -0.60 5.71 5.26
C CYS A 89 -0.58 5.75 6.78
N ARG A 90 -1.31 4.83 7.42
CA ARG A 90 -1.36 4.77 8.89
C ARG A 90 -1.53 3.35 9.41
N LYS A 91 -1.01 3.11 10.61
CA LYS A 91 -1.26 1.89 11.36
C LYS A 91 -2.74 1.79 11.72
N LYS A 92 -3.34 0.62 11.52
CA LYS A 92 -4.70 0.30 11.96
C LYS A 92 -4.65 -0.09 13.44
N THR A 93 -5.10 0.80 14.32
CA THR A 93 -5.26 0.46 15.73
C THR A 93 -6.52 -0.38 15.86
N LEU A 94 -6.40 -1.61 16.38
CA LEU A 94 -7.55 -2.37 16.87
C LEU A 94 -8.07 -1.62 18.11
N ARG A 95 -9.30 -1.10 18.04
CA ARG A 95 -10.04 -0.65 19.22
C ARG A 95 -10.69 -1.85 19.88
#